data_AF-A0A813AFF8-F1
#
_entry.id   AF-A0A813AFF8-F1
#
_cell.length_a   1.000
_cell.length_b   1.000
_cell.length_c   1.000
_cell.angle_alpha   90.00
_cell.angle_beta   90.00
_cell.angle_gamma   90.00
#
_symmetry.space_group_name_H-M   'P 1'
#
loop_
_entity.id
_entity.type
_entity.pdbx_description
1 polymer ?
#
loop_
_entity_poly.entity_id
_entity_poly.type
_entity_poly.pdbx_seq_one_letter_code
_entity_poly.pdbx_strand_id
1 'polypeptide(L)'
;MPLELVFQNCCEQREELGDDVTLHPSFPARHEDGAQCTHSTFTNLPEGDEALVHPSLQGEVTGPSETDGEKPEIPTMPPASSPDLTSFDALDATLMRGIPLRQTLQWGAHLWLSDPRSMRAFQKARLWDASKPTKRYDKFISHTWETHGRWKQLSLLLHFGWPSMMIFWAVGAVIAAVLVLLEVLPLFTVFQLPLPAIWPGIHGTSVPYGCWLMLLSLTGAMGGLVVFPYFPLASEICFLDFVCVHQTDDRKMQQGIRSIGAFLASASELRVLWSAPYLQRLWCVFELAAYRKLNPNGRIVISRIMTEVAVLLSFAWVQLVVVGFWVARSGPYGGEPWRLLVVIVCAGLPTLASMSYAAVQKQDADEELRSQLTNFDVMTVKCSSEFDRQCIHDAITRWYGSLSAFNDYIRGPFCLEVLQLRRSQRGIEGHYFIVLLLPTSSFFLEGSLAVLMSGVPGEVSISLFLAAVVCFNLMWIPSVVVLGAHLTQHGVRVGRFRLRPSLLEPLLIFVLCVILLAVGIGATVAAVANGIPAVILWNIVGLVFAAVTWMKCFRV
;
A
#
# COMPACT_ATOMS: atom_id res chain seq x y z
N MET A 1 -21.37 -8.10 -27.79
CA MET A 1 -20.48 -7.84 -28.94
C MET A 1 -19.09 -8.29 -28.56
N PRO A 2 -18.60 -9.43 -29.04
CA PRO A 2 -17.33 -9.95 -28.54
C PRO A 2 -16.14 -9.40 -29.33
N LEU A 3 -15.13 -8.99 -28.55
CA LEU A 3 -13.78 -8.69 -28.95
C LEU A 3 -13.01 -10.00 -29.24
N GLU A 4 -12.75 -10.28 -30.50
CA GLU A 4 -11.74 -11.25 -30.96
C GLU A 4 -11.22 -10.77 -32.32
N LEU A 5 -10.18 -9.91 -32.35
CA LEU A 5 -9.43 -9.62 -33.60
C LEU A 5 -8.12 -8.80 -33.44
N VAL A 6 -7.45 -8.79 -32.28
CA VAL A 6 -6.19 -8.02 -32.13
C VAL A 6 -4.99 -8.86 -31.67
N PHE A 7 -5.13 -10.18 -31.51
CA PHE A 7 -4.06 -11.03 -30.95
C PHE A 7 -3.39 -12.00 -31.93
N GLN A 8 -3.31 -11.68 -33.23
CA GLN A 8 -2.80 -12.65 -34.22
C GLN A 8 -1.68 -12.16 -35.15
N ASN A 9 -0.92 -11.11 -34.79
CA ASN A 9 0.12 -10.58 -35.69
C ASN A 9 1.52 -10.32 -35.07
N CYS A 10 1.94 -11.05 -34.03
CA CYS A 10 3.29 -10.86 -33.46
C CYS A 10 4.07 -12.14 -33.09
N CYS A 11 3.77 -13.32 -33.65
CA CYS A 11 4.50 -14.56 -33.32
C CYS A 11 5.02 -15.38 -34.50
N GLU A 12 5.19 -14.78 -35.68
CA GLU A 12 5.89 -15.44 -36.80
C GLU A 12 7.01 -14.56 -37.31
N GLN A 13 8.22 -14.74 -36.77
CA GLN A 13 9.51 -14.57 -37.45
C GLN A 13 10.67 -14.78 -36.45
N ARG A 14 11.19 -16.01 -36.37
CA ARG A 14 12.63 -16.34 -36.38
C ARG A 14 12.90 -17.84 -36.23
N GLU A 15 13.45 -18.40 -37.31
CA GLU A 15 14.58 -19.37 -37.38
C GLU A 15 14.43 -20.66 -36.57
N GLU A 16 14.15 -21.83 -37.16
CA GLU A 16 15.00 -22.62 -38.08
C GLU A 16 16.49 -22.63 -37.70
N LEU A 17 16.92 -23.68 -36.99
CA LEU A 17 18.13 -24.47 -37.28
C LEU A 17 18.00 -25.86 -36.61
N GLY A 18 18.22 -26.93 -37.41
CA GLY A 18 18.36 -28.33 -36.98
C GLY A 18 19.59 -28.54 -36.08
N ASP A 19 19.85 -29.70 -35.48
CA ASP A 19 19.66 -31.07 -35.96
C ASP A 19 19.46 -32.09 -34.82
N ASP A 20 18.96 -33.26 -35.24
CA ASP A 20 18.83 -34.57 -34.60
C ASP A 20 19.92 -34.98 -33.58
N VAL A 21 19.49 -35.62 -32.48
CA VAL A 21 19.88 -37.00 -32.10
C VAL A 21 18.84 -37.58 -31.14
N THR A 22 18.33 -38.78 -31.46
CA THR A 22 17.44 -39.61 -30.64
C THR A 22 18.23 -40.67 -29.84
N LEU A 23 17.82 -40.95 -28.58
CA LEU A 23 17.49 -42.28 -28.01
C LEU A 23 17.66 -42.35 -26.46
N HIS A 24 16.72 -43.09 -25.84
CA HIS A 24 16.49 -43.41 -24.42
C HIS A 24 17.57 -44.36 -23.77
N PRO A 25 17.32 -45.01 -22.60
CA PRO A 25 17.34 -44.51 -21.22
C PRO A 25 18.20 -45.40 -20.27
N SER A 26 18.65 -44.91 -19.11
CA SER A 26 18.98 -45.80 -17.97
C SER A 26 19.27 -45.06 -16.67
N PHE A 27 18.51 -45.39 -15.62
CA PHE A 27 18.86 -45.27 -14.20
C PHE A 27 20.05 -46.20 -13.86
N PRO A 28 20.89 -45.90 -12.85
CA PRO A 28 20.59 -46.34 -11.48
C PRO A 28 21.00 -45.37 -10.36
N ALA A 29 20.66 -45.82 -9.15
CA ALA A 29 20.57 -45.10 -7.89
C ALA A 29 21.86 -44.98 -7.05
N ARG A 30 21.73 -44.19 -5.97
CA ARG A 30 22.52 -44.11 -4.71
C ARG A 30 23.89 -43.43 -4.77
N HIS A 31 24.02 -42.35 -4.00
CA HIS A 31 24.66 -42.41 -2.68
C HIS A 31 24.34 -41.15 -1.85
N GLU A 32 24.02 -41.37 -0.58
CA GLU A 32 23.98 -40.37 0.49
C GLU A 32 25.41 -39.92 0.84
N ASP A 33 25.54 -38.64 1.20
CA ASP A 33 26.44 -38.02 2.19
C ASP A 33 26.42 -36.50 1.87
N GLY A 34 26.04 -35.57 2.74
CA GLY A 34 26.39 -35.45 4.14
C GLY A 34 27.44 -34.35 4.29
N ALA A 35 27.06 -33.07 4.33
CA ALA A 35 27.88 -32.01 4.94
C ALA A 35 27.12 -30.68 5.05
N GLN A 36 26.92 -30.27 6.30
CA GLN A 36 26.59 -28.91 6.70
C GLN A 36 27.72 -27.95 6.30
N CYS A 37 27.38 -26.74 5.86
CA CYS A 37 28.34 -25.64 5.79
C CYS A 37 27.81 -24.43 6.57
N THR A 38 28.49 -24.15 7.66
CA THR A 38 28.34 -23.01 8.56
C THR A 38 28.92 -21.73 7.96
N HIS A 39 28.35 -20.60 8.40
CA HIS A 39 28.90 -19.24 8.48
C HIS A 39 30.36 -19.01 8.03
N SER A 40 30.60 -17.99 7.21
CA SER A 40 31.14 -16.71 7.71
C SER A 40 31.53 -15.72 6.61
N THR A 41 31.27 -14.47 6.97
CA THR A 41 31.80 -13.19 6.52
C THR A 41 33.28 -13.21 6.10
N PHE A 42 33.63 -12.55 5.01
CA PHE A 42 34.92 -11.88 4.89
C PHE A 42 34.84 -10.59 4.07
N THR A 43 35.47 -9.58 4.63
CA THR A 43 35.67 -8.21 4.20
C THR A 43 36.91 -8.05 3.32
N ASN A 44 36.83 -7.08 2.40
CA ASN A 44 37.85 -6.08 2.05
C ASN A 44 39.15 -6.41 1.27
N LEU A 45 39.35 -5.54 0.25
CA LEU A 45 40.59 -5.00 -0.39
C LEU A 45 41.23 -5.77 -1.56
N PRO A 46 42.02 -5.12 -2.46
CA PRO A 46 42.29 -3.67 -2.65
C PRO A 46 42.26 -3.16 -4.13
N GLU A 47 42.47 -1.85 -4.27
CA GLU A 47 42.84 -1.06 -5.45
C GLU A 47 44.13 -1.54 -6.17
N GLY A 48 44.27 -1.20 -7.46
CA GLY A 48 45.59 -1.07 -8.11
C GLY A 48 45.63 -1.32 -9.63
N ASP A 49 46.02 -0.26 -10.35
CA ASP A 49 46.83 -0.19 -11.58
C ASP A 49 46.20 -0.25 -12.99
N GLU A 50 46.14 0.96 -13.56
CA GLU A 50 46.78 1.46 -14.79
C GLU A 50 46.92 0.58 -16.05
N ALA A 51 46.33 1.13 -17.12
CA ALA A 51 46.88 1.39 -18.45
C ALA A 51 47.50 0.24 -19.27
N LEU A 52 46.89 -0.03 -20.44
CA LEU A 52 47.61 -0.42 -21.65
C LEU A 52 46.85 0.02 -22.91
N VAL A 53 47.43 1.03 -23.57
CA VAL A 53 47.11 1.49 -24.93
C VAL A 53 48.02 0.72 -25.90
N HIS A 54 47.49 0.24 -27.02
CA HIS A 54 48.22 0.08 -28.30
C HIS A 54 47.22 -0.12 -29.47
N PRO A 55 47.64 0.08 -30.74
CA PRO A 55 46.96 0.98 -31.66
C PRO A 55 46.64 0.30 -33.01
N SER A 56 46.22 1.12 -33.98
CA SER A 56 46.33 0.96 -35.43
C SER A 56 45.45 -0.08 -36.12
N LEU A 57 44.59 0.43 -37.01
CA LEU A 57 44.50 -0.03 -38.40
C LEU A 57 44.06 1.16 -39.27
N GLN A 58 45.00 1.63 -40.10
CA GLN A 58 44.77 2.57 -41.19
C GLN A 58 44.08 1.83 -42.34
N GLY A 59 43.04 2.44 -42.89
CA GLY A 59 42.40 2.05 -44.14
C GLY A 59 42.16 3.30 -44.97
N GLU A 60 43.02 3.49 -45.96
CA GLU A 60 43.01 4.53 -46.97
C GLU A 60 41.92 4.22 -48.01
N VAL A 61 40.94 5.11 -48.20
CA VAL A 61 40.05 5.09 -49.38
C VAL A 61 39.89 6.52 -49.90
N THR A 62 40.28 6.65 -51.17
CA THR A 62 40.27 7.83 -52.01
C THR A 62 38.84 8.29 -52.36
N GLY A 63 38.67 9.62 -52.52
CA GLY A 63 37.39 10.28 -52.75
C GLY A 63 36.77 10.10 -54.15
N PRO A 64 35.65 10.80 -54.40
CA PRO A 64 35.72 11.86 -55.41
C PRO A 64 35.10 13.19 -54.97
N SER A 65 35.44 14.21 -55.77
CA SER A 65 35.31 15.65 -55.63
C SER A 65 33.89 16.23 -55.71
N GLU A 66 33.75 17.39 -55.05
CA GLU A 66 32.96 18.60 -55.42
C GLU A 66 31.46 18.47 -55.67
N THR A 67 30.67 19.19 -54.85
CA THR A 67 29.88 20.33 -55.32
C THR A 67 29.54 21.24 -54.13
N ASP A 68 29.93 22.52 -54.24
CA ASP A 68 29.54 23.59 -53.33
C ASP A 68 28.03 23.82 -53.38
N GLY A 69 27.35 23.47 -52.29
CA GLY A 69 25.95 23.82 -52.04
C GLY A 69 25.86 24.79 -50.87
N GLU A 70 25.30 25.97 -51.12
CA GLU A 70 24.94 26.97 -50.11
C GLU A 70 24.27 26.31 -48.90
N LYS A 71 24.91 26.46 -47.74
CA LYS A 71 24.40 26.03 -46.45
C LYS A 71 23.29 27.02 -46.05
N PRO A 72 22.01 26.61 -45.94
CA PRO A 72 20.97 27.54 -45.52
C PRO A 72 21.29 28.03 -44.11
N GLU A 73 21.35 29.35 -43.95
CA GLU A 73 21.46 30.01 -42.64
C GLU A 73 20.32 29.49 -41.74
N ILE A 74 20.70 28.67 -40.76
CA ILE A 74 19.82 28.28 -39.67
C ILE A 74 19.55 29.58 -38.89
N PRO A 75 18.30 30.04 -38.77
CA PRO A 75 18.00 31.22 -37.98
C PRO A 75 18.49 30.99 -36.55
N THR A 76 19.51 31.75 -36.14
CA THR A 76 19.94 31.83 -34.75
C THR A 76 18.75 32.32 -33.93
N MET A 77 18.10 31.39 -33.22
CA MET A 77 17.06 31.77 -32.27
C MET A 77 17.66 32.71 -31.22
N PRO A 78 16.93 33.73 -30.79
CA PRO A 78 17.34 34.54 -29.66
C PRO A 78 17.59 33.63 -28.45
N PRO A 79 18.57 33.96 -27.58
CA PRO A 79 18.84 33.17 -26.38
C PRO A 79 17.54 33.02 -25.59
N ALA A 80 17.10 31.78 -25.43
CA ALA A 80 15.87 31.46 -24.73
C ALA A 80 15.95 32.06 -23.32
N SER A 81 15.13 33.06 -23.04
CA SER A 81 14.94 33.58 -21.68
C SER A 81 14.59 32.42 -20.76
N SER A 82 15.07 32.47 -19.51
CA SER A 82 14.79 31.41 -18.55
C SER A 82 13.26 31.23 -18.40
N PRO A 83 12.77 29.98 -18.40
CA PRO A 83 11.35 29.69 -18.35
C PRO A 83 10.70 30.27 -17.08
N ASP A 84 9.67 31.10 -17.26
CA ASP A 84 8.93 31.67 -16.14
C ASP A 84 7.91 30.67 -15.58
N LEU A 85 8.30 29.90 -14.56
CA LEU A 85 7.42 28.97 -13.84
C LEU A 85 6.31 29.68 -13.02
N THR A 86 6.33 31.01 -12.99
CA THR A 86 5.38 31.84 -12.24
C THR A 86 4.32 32.51 -13.11
N SER A 87 4.46 32.46 -14.44
CA SER A 87 3.44 32.96 -15.35
C SER A 87 2.27 31.97 -15.44
N PHE A 88 1.06 32.49 -15.26
CA PHE A 88 -0.20 31.76 -15.39
C PHE A 88 -0.96 32.17 -16.65
N ASP A 89 -0.27 32.80 -17.62
CA ASP A 89 -0.89 33.26 -18.86
C ASP A 89 -1.67 32.12 -19.52
N ALA A 90 -2.81 32.49 -20.12
CA ALA A 90 -3.84 31.59 -20.63
C ALA A 90 -3.25 30.29 -21.19
N LEU A 91 -3.27 29.23 -20.36
CA LEU A 91 -2.75 27.94 -20.77
C LEU A 91 -3.50 27.53 -22.02
N ASP A 92 -2.76 27.14 -23.05
CA ASP A 92 -3.35 26.42 -24.16
C ASP A 92 -4.09 25.21 -23.58
N ALA A 93 -5.41 25.17 -23.77
CA ALA A 93 -6.27 24.12 -23.25
C ALA A 93 -5.83 22.72 -23.73
N THR A 94 -5.00 22.65 -24.77
CA THR A 94 -4.39 21.42 -25.27
C THR A 94 -3.24 20.89 -24.40
N LEU A 95 -2.60 21.73 -23.59
CA LEU A 95 -1.50 21.35 -22.69
C LEU A 95 -1.98 20.70 -21.39
N MET A 96 -3.13 21.13 -20.88
CA MET A 96 -3.68 20.57 -19.65
C MET A 96 -4.26 19.18 -19.93
N ARG A 97 -3.57 18.14 -19.46
CA ARG A 97 -3.99 16.75 -19.63
C ARG A 97 -3.96 16.02 -18.30
N GLY A 98 -4.94 15.15 -18.10
CA GLY A 98 -5.07 14.32 -16.91
C GLY A 98 -5.33 12.87 -17.28
N ILE A 99 -5.02 11.96 -16.37
CA ILE A 99 -5.30 10.53 -16.50
C ILE A 99 -6.24 10.10 -15.37
N PRO A 100 -7.27 9.28 -15.64
CA PRO A 100 -8.05 8.65 -14.59
C PRO A 100 -7.16 7.84 -13.64
N LEU A 101 -7.28 8.07 -12.34
CA LEU A 101 -6.51 7.38 -11.30
C LEU A 101 -6.54 5.85 -11.46
N ARG A 102 -7.72 5.26 -11.71
CA ARG A 102 -7.85 3.81 -11.93
C ARG A 102 -7.01 3.32 -13.12
N GLN A 103 -6.94 4.10 -14.19
CA GLN A 103 -6.14 3.76 -15.36
C GLN A 103 -4.65 3.70 -15.03
N THR A 104 -4.16 4.48 -14.07
CA THR A 104 -2.77 4.39 -13.59
C THR A 104 -2.47 3.06 -12.87
N LEU A 105 -3.50 2.35 -12.39
CA LEU A 105 -3.39 1.09 -11.66
C LEU A 105 -3.69 -0.15 -12.52
N GLN A 106 -4.16 0.03 -13.76
CA GLN A 106 -4.44 -1.07 -14.68
C GLN A 106 -3.15 -1.80 -15.12
N TRP A 107 -3.31 -3.01 -15.63
CA TRP A 107 -2.23 -3.85 -16.17
C TRP A 107 -1.11 -4.08 -15.15
N GLY A 108 -1.49 -4.42 -13.92
CA GLY A 108 -0.54 -4.60 -12.82
C GLY A 108 0.20 -3.32 -12.47
N ALA A 109 -0.39 -2.16 -12.76
CA ALA A 109 0.23 -0.84 -12.60
C ALA A 109 1.60 -0.73 -13.29
N HIS A 110 1.70 -1.29 -14.51
CA HIS A 110 2.89 -1.22 -15.36
C HIS A 110 3.50 0.20 -15.42
N LEU A 111 2.63 1.22 -15.42
CA LEU A 111 3.01 2.63 -15.36
C LEU A 111 3.90 2.96 -14.16
N TRP A 112 3.55 2.47 -12.96
CA TRP A 112 4.30 2.72 -11.74
C TRP A 112 5.54 1.84 -11.64
N LEU A 113 5.49 0.62 -12.17
CA LEU A 113 6.59 -0.35 -12.09
C LEU A 113 7.75 -0.06 -13.05
N SER A 114 7.50 0.73 -14.10
CA SER A 114 8.51 1.05 -15.10
C SER A 114 9.29 2.30 -14.71
N ASP A 115 10.62 2.30 -14.94
CA ASP A 115 11.41 3.54 -14.84
C ASP A 115 11.16 4.40 -16.09
N PRO A 116 10.61 5.62 -15.93
CA PRO A 116 10.43 6.59 -17.02
C PRO A 116 11.65 6.76 -17.93
N ARG A 117 12.86 6.68 -17.36
CA ARG A 117 14.11 6.96 -18.04
C ARG A 117 14.53 5.83 -18.98
N SER A 118 14.14 4.59 -18.69
CA SER A 118 14.48 3.43 -19.51
C SER A 118 13.47 3.14 -20.62
N MET A 119 12.32 3.84 -20.65
CA MET A 119 11.30 3.64 -21.66
C MET A 119 11.70 4.16 -23.05
N ARG A 120 11.34 3.38 -24.07
CA ARG A 120 11.49 3.78 -25.48
C ARG A 120 10.51 4.90 -25.84
N ALA A 121 10.83 5.70 -26.85
CA ALA A 121 10.02 6.83 -27.30
C ALA A 121 8.56 6.43 -27.62
N PHE A 122 8.33 5.30 -28.29
CA PHE A 122 6.97 4.82 -28.59
C PHE A 122 6.16 4.49 -27.32
N GLN A 123 6.79 3.95 -26.27
CA GLN A 123 6.11 3.67 -25.00
C GLN A 123 5.72 4.97 -24.29
N LYS A 124 6.63 5.95 -24.29
CA LYS A 124 6.38 7.30 -23.78
C LYS A 124 5.21 7.99 -24.50
N ALA A 125 5.15 7.90 -25.82
CA ALA A 125 4.05 8.43 -26.63
C ALA A 125 2.70 7.77 -26.27
N ARG A 126 2.68 6.44 -26.14
CA ARG A 126 1.47 5.70 -25.71
C ARG A 126 0.96 6.13 -24.32
N LEU A 127 1.86 6.44 -23.39
CA LEU A 127 1.48 6.95 -22.07
C LEU A 127 0.87 8.34 -22.16
N TRP A 128 1.46 9.22 -22.97
CA TRP A 128 0.89 10.53 -23.24
C TRP A 128 -0.51 10.44 -23.86
N ASP A 129 -0.72 9.53 -24.82
CA ASP A 129 -2.01 9.29 -25.46
C ASP A 129 -3.07 8.74 -24.49
N ALA A 130 -2.64 8.10 -23.39
CA ALA A 130 -3.53 7.62 -22.34
C ALA A 130 -4.09 8.76 -21.47
N SER A 131 -3.40 9.90 -21.37
CA SER A 131 -3.96 11.12 -20.75
C SER A 131 -4.95 11.80 -21.69
N LYS A 132 -5.87 12.60 -21.16
CA LYS A 132 -6.89 13.33 -21.94
C LYS A 132 -6.88 14.82 -21.59
N PRO A 133 -7.17 15.71 -22.55
CA PRO A 133 -7.34 17.13 -22.25
C PRO A 133 -8.34 17.35 -21.11
N THR A 134 -7.99 18.19 -20.15
CA THR A 134 -8.83 18.51 -18.99
C THR A 134 -8.68 19.98 -18.61
N LYS A 135 -9.70 20.54 -17.96
CA LYS A 135 -9.66 21.91 -17.41
C LYS A 135 -9.25 21.96 -15.94
N ARG A 136 -9.31 20.83 -15.24
CA ARG A 136 -9.10 20.74 -13.79
C ARG A 136 -8.58 19.36 -13.41
N TYR A 137 -7.87 19.27 -12.30
CA TYR A 137 -7.49 18.01 -11.67
C TYR A 137 -8.24 17.82 -10.35
N ASP A 138 -8.71 16.60 -10.12
CA ASP A 138 -9.16 16.19 -8.80
C ASP A 138 -7.94 16.07 -7.87
N LYS A 139 -6.85 15.48 -8.39
CA LYS A 139 -5.61 15.25 -7.64
C LYS A 139 -4.36 15.57 -8.45
N PHE A 140 -3.42 16.28 -7.85
CA PHE A 140 -2.04 16.34 -8.31
C PHE A 140 -1.25 15.31 -7.50
N ILE A 141 -0.71 14.27 -8.16
CA ILE A 141 0.04 13.22 -7.46
C ILE A 141 1.52 13.57 -7.48
N SER A 142 1.99 14.15 -6.38
CA SER A 142 3.42 14.45 -6.20
C SER A 142 4.13 13.27 -5.55
N HIS A 143 5.27 12.88 -6.11
CA HIS A 143 6.01 11.70 -5.68
C HIS A 143 7.48 11.76 -6.11
N THR A 144 8.30 10.86 -5.56
CA THR A 144 9.69 10.67 -5.99
C THR A 144 9.85 9.37 -6.76
N TRP A 145 10.54 9.41 -7.91
CA TRP A 145 10.88 8.22 -8.70
C TRP A 145 11.92 7.34 -8.04
N GLU A 146 12.65 7.83 -7.02
CA GLU A 146 13.60 7.02 -6.24
C GLU A 146 12.91 5.92 -5.42
N THR A 147 11.66 6.16 -5.00
CA THR A 147 10.88 5.15 -4.29
C THR A 147 10.26 4.17 -5.29
N HIS A 148 10.53 2.88 -5.06
CA HIS A 148 10.11 1.82 -5.96
C HIS A 148 8.59 1.84 -6.24
N GLY A 149 8.23 1.72 -7.52
CA GLY A 149 6.86 1.80 -8.02
C GLY A 149 5.84 0.91 -7.35
N ARG A 150 6.23 -0.36 -7.10
CA ARG A 150 5.38 -1.37 -6.44
C ARG A 150 4.74 -0.90 -5.13
N TRP A 151 5.45 -0.07 -4.36
CA TRP A 151 4.95 0.43 -3.09
C TRP A 151 3.89 1.52 -3.30
N LYS A 152 4.12 2.42 -4.27
CA LYS A 152 3.14 3.45 -4.65
C LYS A 152 1.87 2.80 -5.19
N GLN A 153 2.02 1.80 -6.07
CA GLN A 153 0.91 1.00 -6.57
C GLN A 153 0.13 0.38 -5.43
N LEU A 154 0.79 -0.33 -4.50
CA LEU A 154 0.09 -1.04 -3.44
C LEU A 154 -0.66 -0.07 -2.51
N SER A 155 -0.03 1.07 -2.21
CA SER A 155 -0.63 2.15 -1.42
C SER A 155 -1.87 2.72 -2.10
N LEU A 156 -1.78 3.09 -3.38
CA LEU A 156 -2.92 3.59 -4.14
C LEU A 156 -4.02 2.51 -4.31
N LEU A 157 -3.64 1.28 -4.60
CA LEU A 157 -4.59 0.19 -4.82
C LEU A 157 -5.41 -0.10 -3.57
N LEU A 158 -4.79 -0.18 -2.40
CA LEU A 158 -5.52 -0.42 -1.15
C LEU A 158 -6.36 0.81 -0.76
N HIS A 159 -5.76 2.00 -0.79
CA HIS A 159 -6.42 3.24 -0.37
C HIS A 159 -7.69 3.53 -1.16
N PHE A 160 -7.69 3.25 -2.47
CA PHE A 160 -8.85 3.49 -3.33
C PHE A 160 -9.69 2.23 -3.58
N GLY A 161 -9.10 1.05 -3.49
CA GLY A 161 -9.73 -0.23 -3.80
C GLY A 161 -10.41 -0.93 -2.61
N TRP A 162 -10.23 -0.46 -1.37
CA TRP A 162 -10.85 -1.10 -0.20
C TRP A 162 -12.38 -1.28 -0.30
N PRO A 163 -13.19 -0.37 -0.91
CA PRO A 163 -14.62 -0.61 -1.02
C PRO A 163 -14.92 -1.81 -1.92
N SER A 164 -14.17 -1.96 -3.02
CA SER A 164 -14.26 -3.12 -3.90
C SER A 164 -13.86 -4.41 -3.17
N MET A 165 -12.77 -4.36 -2.42
CA MET A 165 -12.32 -5.46 -1.56
C MET A 165 -13.44 -5.92 -0.62
N MET A 166 -14.13 -4.99 0.04
CA MET A 166 -15.24 -5.31 0.94
C MET A 166 -16.47 -5.87 0.23
N ILE A 167 -16.86 -5.29 -0.91
CA ILE A 167 -18.01 -5.77 -1.68
C ILE A 167 -17.75 -7.21 -2.13
N PHE A 168 -16.59 -7.50 -2.71
CA PHE A 168 -16.28 -8.85 -3.20
C PHE A 168 -16.03 -9.84 -2.06
N TRP A 169 -15.50 -9.39 -0.92
CA TRP A 169 -15.47 -10.19 0.30
C TRP A 169 -16.88 -10.62 0.71
N ALA A 170 -17.84 -9.68 0.75
CA ALA A 170 -19.21 -9.97 1.13
C ALA A 170 -19.89 -10.91 0.13
N VAL A 171 -19.68 -10.68 -1.18
CA VAL A 171 -20.17 -11.58 -2.23
C VAL A 171 -19.59 -12.99 -2.06
N GLY A 172 -18.28 -13.12 -1.83
CA GLY A 172 -17.64 -14.41 -1.57
C GLY A 172 -18.19 -15.13 -0.34
N ALA A 173 -18.41 -14.40 0.75
CA ALA A 173 -19.01 -14.94 1.98
C ALA A 173 -20.47 -15.39 1.76
N VAL A 174 -21.28 -14.62 1.02
CA VAL A 174 -22.66 -14.98 0.70
C VAL A 174 -22.72 -16.20 -0.22
N ILE A 175 -21.88 -16.26 -1.26
CA ILE A 175 -21.80 -17.43 -2.16
C ILE A 175 -21.44 -18.68 -1.36
N ALA A 176 -20.42 -18.61 -0.50
CA ALA A 176 -20.03 -19.73 0.34
C ALA A 176 -21.16 -20.18 1.26
N ALA A 177 -21.82 -19.24 1.95
CA ALA A 177 -22.92 -19.54 2.84
C ALA A 177 -24.08 -20.21 2.11
N VAL A 178 -24.48 -19.70 0.94
CA VAL A 178 -25.54 -20.30 0.11
C VAL A 178 -25.15 -21.70 -0.36
N LEU A 179 -23.93 -21.91 -0.84
CA LEU A 179 -23.47 -23.22 -1.30
C LEU A 179 -23.38 -24.26 -0.17
N VAL A 180 -23.05 -23.84 1.05
CA VAL A 180 -23.10 -24.70 2.24
C VAL A 180 -24.55 -25.02 2.62
N LEU A 181 -25.44 -24.02 2.64
CA LEU A 181 -26.87 -24.22 2.95
C LEU A 181 -27.59 -25.12 1.93
N LEU A 182 -27.15 -25.10 0.67
CA LEU A 182 -27.63 -25.98 -0.40
C LEU A 182 -26.92 -27.35 -0.42
N GLU A 183 -26.06 -27.63 0.57
CA GLU A 183 -25.29 -28.88 0.69
C GLU A 183 -24.37 -29.18 -0.52
N VAL A 184 -24.05 -28.16 -1.33
CA VAL A 184 -23.12 -28.28 -2.46
C VAL A 184 -21.68 -28.33 -1.95
N LEU A 185 -21.36 -27.54 -0.93
CA LEU A 185 -20.05 -27.52 -0.29
C LEU A 185 -20.09 -28.35 1.01
N PRO A 186 -19.26 -29.40 1.15
CA PRO A 186 -19.34 -30.29 2.29
C PRO A 186 -18.73 -29.67 3.55
N LEU A 187 -19.32 -29.96 4.71
CA LEU A 187 -18.70 -29.72 6.01
C LEU A 187 -17.83 -30.94 6.36
N PHE A 188 -16.51 -30.79 6.22
CA PHE A 188 -15.58 -31.91 6.21
C PHE A 188 -14.80 -32.09 7.52
N THR A 189 -14.95 -31.18 8.48
CA THR A 189 -14.39 -31.31 9.83
C THR A 189 -15.48 -31.19 10.88
N VAL A 190 -15.15 -31.57 12.10
CA VAL A 190 -15.99 -31.39 13.29
C VAL A 190 -15.20 -30.58 14.30
N PHE A 191 -15.88 -29.67 15.00
CA PHE A 191 -15.37 -29.10 16.24
C PHE A 191 -16.31 -29.45 17.39
N GLN A 192 -15.73 -29.61 18.59
CA GLN A 192 -16.52 -29.77 19.80
C GLN A 192 -16.76 -28.40 20.41
N LEU A 193 -18.02 -28.08 20.67
CA LEU A 193 -18.38 -26.87 21.41
C LEU A 193 -17.76 -26.94 22.82
N PRO A 194 -16.91 -25.97 23.21
CA PRO A 194 -16.26 -25.96 24.52
C PRO A 194 -17.23 -25.48 25.62
N LEU A 195 -18.47 -25.97 25.61
CA LEU A 195 -19.54 -25.59 26.54
C LEU A 195 -19.99 -26.81 27.36
N PRO A 196 -19.16 -27.34 28.27
CA PRO A 196 -19.50 -28.49 29.09
C PRO A 196 -20.46 -28.18 30.27
N ALA A 197 -21.00 -26.97 30.43
CA ALA A 197 -21.72 -26.60 31.66
C ALA A 197 -23.12 -25.96 31.51
N ILE A 198 -23.60 -25.72 30.29
CA ILE A 198 -24.48 -24.55 30.06
C ILE A 198 -25.88 -24.89 29.54
N TRP A 199 -25.98 -25.88 28.65
CA TRP A 199 -27.26 -26.41 28.18
C TRP A 199 -27.28 -27.90 28.50
N PRO A 200 -28.05 -28.33 29.52
CA PRO A 200 -28.25 -29.74 29.80
C PRO A 200 -28.71 -30.44 28.52
N GLY A 201 -27.88 -31.31 27.95
CA GLY A 201 -28.17 -32.08 26.73
C GLY A 201 -27.35 -31.75 25.47
N ILE A 202 -26.50 -30.71 25.48
CA ILE A 202 -25.63 -30.37 24.32
C ILE A 202 -24.19 -30.88 24.51
N HIS A 203 -23.88 -31.55 25.62
CA HIS A 203 -22.56 -32.12 25.89
C HIS A 203 -22.11 -33.08 24.78
N GLY A 204 -20.92 -32.82 24.21
CA GLY A 204 -20.37 -33.65 23.14
C GLY A 204 -21.04 -33.47 21.77
N THR A 205 -21.90 -32.46 21.60
CA THR A 205 -22.49 -32.16 20.28
C THR A 205 -21.38 -31.79 19.31
N SER A 206 -21.19 -32.66 18.34
CA SER A 206 -20.25 -32.51 17.25
C SER A 206 -20.85 -31.55 16.23
N VAL A 207 -20.24 -30.37 16.08
CA VAL A 207 -20.72 -29.39 15.11
C VAL A 207 -19.91 -29.55 13.83
N PRO A 208 -20.54 -29.97 12.71
CA PRO A 208 -19.86 -30.06 11.43
C PRO A 208 -19.46 -28.64 10.97
N TYR A 209 -18.27 -28.51 10.40
CA TYR A 209 -17.64 -27.23 10.13
C TYR A 209 -16.79 -27.31 8.86
N GLY A 210 -16.69 -26.21 8.12
CA GLY A 210 -15.91 -26.09 6.88
C GLY A 210 -14.86 -24.99 6.97
N CYS A 211 -14.41 -24.48 5.84
CA CYS A 211 -13.60 -23.26 5.78
C CYS A 211 -14.01 -22.37 4.60
N TRP A 212 -15.21 -22.59 4.08
CA TRP A 212 -15.61 -22.08 2.76
C TRP A 212 -15.82 -20.58 2.77
N LEU A 213 -16.43 -20.01 3.81
CA LEU A 213 -16.56 -18.56 3.94
C LEU A 213 -15.19 -17.93 4.06
N MET A 214 -14.25 -18.53 4.79
CA MET A 214 -12.89 -18.00 4.89
C MET A 214 -12.15 -18.00 3.54
N LEU A 215 -12.27 -19.08 2.77
CA LEU A 215 -11.60 -19.21 1.47
C LEU A 215 -12.22 -18.27 0.44
N LEU A 216 -13.54 -18.36 0.22
CA LEU A 216 -14.21 -17.60 -0.83
C LEU A 216 -14.24 -16.10 -0.53
N SER A 217 -14.36 -15.71 0.74
CA SER A 217 -14.30 -14.29 1.11
C SER A 217 -12.89 -13.72 0.95
N LEU A 218 -11.83 -14.49 1.23
CA LEU A 218 -10.44 -14.07 1.00
C LEU A 218 -10.17 -13.92 -0.49
N THR A 219 -10.52 -14.91 -1.30
CA THR A 219 -10.36 -14.83 -2.76
C THR A 219 -11.23 -13.72 -3.35
N GLY A 220 -12.44 -13.53 -2.82
CA GLY A 220 -13.31 -12.42 -3.17
C GLY A 220 -12.64 -11.08 -2.85
N ALA A 221 -12.16 -10.88 -1.62
CA ALA A 221 -11.49 -9.66 -1.20
C ALA A 221 -10.29 -9.31 -2.10
N MET A 222 -9.40 -10.29 -2.33
CA MET A 222 -8.23 -10.10 -3.20
C MET A 222 -8.63 -9.86 -4.65
N GLY A 223 -9.62 -10.60 -5.16
CA GLY A 223 -10.20 -10.39 -6.48
C GLY A 223 -10.80 -9.00 -6.65
N GLY A 224 -11.50 -8.49 -5.64
CA GLY A 224 -12.05 -7.14 -5.62
C GLY A 224 -10.97 -6.06 -5.75
N LEU A 225 -9.82 -6.23 -5.08
CA LEU A 225 -8.67 -5.33 -5.27
C LEU A 225 -8.11 -5.43 -6.69
N VAL A 226 -7.92 -6.63 -7.23
CA VAL A 226 -7.38 -6.83 -8.58
C VAL A 226 -8.30 -6.28 -9.67
N VAL A 227 -9.62 -6.39 -9.50
CA VAL A 227 -10.63 -5.93 -10.46
C VAL A 227 -10.87 -4.42 -10.34
N PHE A 228 -10.60 -3.80 -9.18
CA PHE A 228 -10.87 -2.37 -8.93
C PHE A 228 -10.42 -1.39 -10.04
N PRO A 229 -9.20 -1.50 -10.59
CA PRO A 229 -8.73 -0.64 -11.67
C PRO A 229 -9.54 -0.73 -12.98
N TYR A 230 -10.28 -1.81 -13.17
CA TYR A 230 -10.99 -2.12 -14.42
C TYR A 230 -12.49 -1.80 -14.36
N PHE A 231 -13.04 -1.35 -13.23
CA PHE A 231 -14.44 -0.96 -13.20
C PHE A 231 -14.72 0.24 -14.10
N PRO A 232 -15.82 0.22 -14.86
CA PRO A 232 -16.20 1.31 -15.77
C PRO A 232 -16.82 2.51 -15.03
N LEU A 233 -16.62 2.63 -13.72
CA LEU A 233 -17.14 3.75 -12.93
C LEU A 233 -16.26 4.98 -13.09
N ALA A 234 -16.86 6.15 -12.92
CA ALA A 234 -16.14 7.41 -12.89
C ALA A 234 -14.94 7.32 -11.92
N SER A 235 -13.79 7.81 -12.37
CA SER A 235 -12.55 7.83 -11.61
C SER A 235 -12.09 9.27 -11.53
N GLU A 236 -11.49 9.63 -10.39
CA GLU A 236 -10.84 10.92 -10.22
C GLU A 236 -9.77 11.11 -11.30
N ILE A 237 -9.75 12.29 -11.91
CA ILE A 237 -8.76 12.71 -12.89
C ILE A 237 -7.55 13.27 -12.15
N CYS A 238 -6.41 12.62 -12.34
CA CYS A 238 -5.16 13.03 -11.71
C CYS A 238 -4.16 13.59 -12.72
N PHE A 239 -3.36 14.55 -12.24
CA PHE A 239 -2.11 14.92 -12.88
C PHE A 239 -0.99 14.01 -12.39
N LEU A 240 -0.24 13.46 -13.35
CA LEU A 240 0.96 12.69 -13.11
C LEU A 240 2.00 13.10 -14.15
N ASP A 241 3.09 13.71 -13.68
CA ASP A 241 4.16 14.34 -14.46
C ASP A 241 4.53 13.59 -15.75
N PHE A 242 4.90 12.32 -15.64
CA PHE A 242 5.42 11.52 -16.74
C PHE A 242 4.36 11.13 -17.80
N VAL A 243 3.08 11.22 -17.44
CA VAL A 243 1.95 10.87 -18.31
C VAL A 243 1.32 12.12 -18.92
N CYS A 244 1.25 13.18 -18.12
CA CYS A 244 0.52 14.41 -18.42
C CYS A 244 1.41 15.51 -18.99
N VAL A 245 2.75 15.30 -19.06
CA VAL A 245 3.71 16.13 -19.79
C VAL A 245 4.29 15.32 -20.95
N HIS A 246 4.42 15.93 -22.13
CA HIS A 246 4.84 15.23 -23.34
C HIS A 246 6.32 14.86 -23.24
N GLN A 247 6.64 13.56 -23.30
CA GLN A 247 8.00 13.06 -22.99
C GLN A 247 8.89 12.82 -24.22
N THR A 248 8.38 13.02 -25.44
CA THR A 248 9.09 12.72 -26.70
C THR A 248 9.30 13.93 -27.61
N ASP A 249 8.69 15.08 -27.30
CA ASP A 249 8.82 16.33 -28.06
C ASP A 249 9.35 17.34 -27.06
N ASP A 250 10.62 17.71 -27.21
CA ASP A 250 11.33 18.56 -26.25
C ASP A 250 10.66 19.92 -26.08
N ARG A 251 10.05 20.46 -27.15
CA ARG A 251 9.37 21.75 -27.08
C ARG A 251 8.11 21.66 -26.23
N LYS A 252 7.29 20.62 -26.45
CA LYS A 252 6.08 20.39 -25.63
C LYS A 252 6.43 19.95 -24.21
N MET A 253 7.51 19.22 -24.02
CA MET A 253 8.02 18.84 -22.70
C MET A 253 8.37 20.10 -21.91
N GLN A 254 9.20 20.98 -22.48
CA GLN A 254 9.58 22.24 -21.86
C GLN A 254 8.37 23.14 -21.61
N GLN A 255 7.40 23.17 -22.52
CA GLN A 255 6.15 23.91 -22.33
C GLN A 255 5.33 23.35 -21.16
N GLY A 256 5.23 22.03 -21.02
CA GLY A 256 4.57 21.40 -19.87
C GLY A 256 5.29 21.69 -18.55
N ILE A 257 6.63 21.63 -18.53
CA ILE A 257 7.44 21.96 -17.34
C ILE A 257 7.23 23.43 -16.95
N ARG A 258 7.24 24.34 -17.94
CA ARG A 258 6.95 25.78 -17.76
C ARG A 258 5.58 26.02 -17.12
N SER A 259 4.60 25.20 -17.48
CA SER A 259 3.21 25.31 -17.04
C SER A 259 2.87 24.57 -15.74
N ILE A 260 3.87 24.04 -15.01
CA ILE A 260 3.63 23.28 -13.76
C ILE A 260 2.85 24.08 -12.70
N GLY A 261 3.11 25.39 -12.61
CA GLY A 261 2.38 26.30 -11.71
C GLY A 261 0.89 26.33 -12.01
N ALA A 262 0.51 26.38 -13.30
CA ALA A 262 -0.89 26.32 -13.70
C ALA A 262 -1.52 24.95 -13.41
N PHE A 263 -0.76 23.86 -13.58
CA PHE A 263 -1.26 22.53 -13.23
C PHE A 263 -1.57 22.44 -11.73
N LEU A 264 -0.68 22.93 -10.88
CA LEU A 264 -0.87 23.01 -9.42
C LEU A 264 -2.04 23.92 -9.04
N ALA A 265 -2.19 25.09 -9.68
CA ALA A 265 -3.31 26.00 -9.45
C ALA A 265 -4.67 25.38 -9.82
N SER A 266 -4.69 24.49 -10.82
CA SER A 266 -5.90 23.80 -11.27
C SER A 266 -6.26 22.53 -10.48
N ALA A 267 -5.42 22.13 -9.51
CA ALA A 267 -5.61 20.90 -8.75
C ALA A 267 -6.40 21.12 -7.45
N SER A 268 -7.46 20.35 -7.25
CA SER A 268 -8.31 20.43 -6.05
C SER A 268 -7.62 19.89 -4.78
N GLU A 269 -6.73 18.92 -4.95
CA GLU A 269 -5.94 18.30 -3.88
C GLU A 269 -4.52 18.04 -4.38
N LEU A 270 -3.52 18.37 -3.55
CA LEU A 270 -2.15 17.89 -3.71
C LEU A 270 -1.98 16.63 -2.85
N ARG A 271 -1.79 15.49 -3.50
CA ARG A 271 -1.55 14.20 -2.86
C ARG A 271 -0.07 13.85 -2.94
N VAL A 272 0.59 13.90 -1.80
CA VAL A 272 2.01 13.58 -1.67
C VAL A 272 2.15 12.11 -1.29
N LEU A 273 2.73 11.30 -2.18
CA LEU A 273 3.14 9.93 -1.87
C LEU A 273 4.50 9.98 -1.16
N TRP A 274 4.46 10.18 0.14
CA TRP A 274 5.63 10.50 0.94
C TRP A 274 6.48 9.25 1.24
N SER A 275 7.79 9.44 1.12
CA SER A 275 8.86 8.51 1.48
C SER A 275 10.13 9.31 1.81
N ALA A 276 11.10 8.70 2.49
CA ALA A 276 12.32 9.37 2.94
C ALA A 276 13.06 10.21 1.85
N PRO A 277 13.22 9.76 0.59
CA PRO A 277 13.90 10.58 -0.42
C PRO A 277 13.06 11.74 -0.98
N TYR A 278 11.77 11.88 -0.60
CA TYR A 278 10.87 12.86 -1.22
C TYR A 278 11.34 14.31 -1.02
N LEU A 279 11.67 14.71 0.22
CA LEU A 279 12.10 16.09 0.50
C LEU A 279 13.56 16.36 0.09
N GLN A 280 14.28 15.35 -0.38
CA GLN A 280 15.63 15.52 -0.90
C GLN A 280 15.64 15.98 -2.36
N ARG A 281 14.48 16.10 -3.02
CA ARG A 281 14.36 16.50 -4.43
C ARG A 281 13.80 17.91 -4.57
N LEU A 282 14.49 18.76 -5.33
CA LEU A 282 14.13 20.16 -5.54
C LEU A 282 12.69 20.32 -6.05
N TRP A 283 12.34 19.57 -7.10
CA TRP A 283 11.00 19.56 -7.70
C TRP A 283 9.90 19.24 -6.67
N CYS A 284 10.07 18.19 -5.87
CA CYS A 284 9.07 17.76 -4.88
C CYS A 284 8.81 18.82 -3.80
N VAL A 285 9.85 19.50 -3.33
CA VAL A 285 9.72 20.56 -2.32
C VAL A 285 9.13 21.81 -2.94
N PHE A 286 9.56 22.16 -4.16
CA PHE A 286 8.99 23.25 -4.92
C PHE A 286 7.49 23.05 -5.16
N GLU A 287 7.05 21.89 -5.66
CA GLU A 287 5.64 21.57 -5.89
C GLU A 287 4.78 21.76 -4.64
N LEU A 288 5.26 21.30 -3.48
CA LEU A 288 4.54 21.39 -2.21
C LEU A 288 4.39 22.86 -1.76
N ALA A 289 5.46 23.64 -1.85
CA ALA A 289 5.46 25.06 -1.49
C ALA A 289 4.66 25.91 -2.49
N ALA A 290 4.82 25.63 -3.79
CA ALA A 290 4.10 26.23 -4.90
C ALA A 290 2.59 26.01 -4.75
N TYR A 291 2.17 24.76 -4.52
CA TYR A 291 0.75 24.44 -4.34
C TYR A 291 0.13 25.22 -3.19
N ARG A 292 0.81 25.33 -2.05
CA ARG A 292 0.32 26.11 -0.90
C ARG A 292 0.23 27.60 -1.23
N LYS A 293 1.19 28.15 -1.97
CA LYS A 293 1.18 29.54 -2.40
C LYS A 293 0.00 29.83 -3.35
N LEU A 294 -0.25 28.94 -4.30
CA LEU A 294 -1.29 29.07 -5.33
C LEU A 294 -2.68 28.74 -4.81
N ASN A 295 -2.76 27.82 -3.85
CA ASN A 295 -3.98 27.38 -3.20
C ASN A 295 -3.82 27.52 -1.67
N PRO A 296 -3.96 28.75 -1.10
CA PRO A 296 -3.78 28.97 0.33
C PRO A 296 -4.67 28.08 1.21
N ASN A 297 -5.89 27.80 0.74
CA ASN A 297 -6.87 26.91 1.38
C ASN A 297 -6.94 25.52 0.71
N GLY A 298 -6.02 25.21 -0.21
CA GLY A 298 -5.98 23.95 -0.93
C GLY A 298 -5.73 22.77 -0.01
N ARG A 299 -6.24 21.60 -0.40
CA ARG A 299 -6.12 20.37 0.38
C ARG A 299 -4.77 19.71 0.10
N ILE A 300 -3.93 19.58 1.11
CA ILE A 300 -2.67 18.81 1.04
C ILE A 300 -2.84 17.51 1.84
N VAL A 301 -2.65 16.37 1.17
CA VAL A 301 -2.70 15.04 1.79
C VAL A 301 -1.32 14.39 1.70
N ILE A 302 -0.73 14.07 2.86
CA ILE A 302 0.58 13.42 2.92
C ILE A 302 0.38 11.93 3.24
N SER A 303 0.27 11.13 2.18
CA SER A 303 0.09 9.68 2.27
C SER A 303 1.44 8.99 2.44
N ARG A 304 1.64 8.28 3.56
CA ARG A 304 2.83 7.46 3.77
C ARG A 304 2.66 6.15 3.03
N ILE A 305 3.49 5.94 2.00
CA ILE A 305 3.41 4.75 1.14
C ILE A 305 3.44 3.42 1.95
N MET A 306 4.14 3.39 3.09
CA MET A 306 4.29 2.19 3.91
C MET A 306 3.10 1.88 4.83
N THR A 307 2.16 2.81 5.03
CA THR A 307 0.99 2.56 5.89
C THR A 307 0.12 1.45 5.31
N GLU A 308 -0.22 1.55 4.03
CA GLU A 308 -1.05 0.54 3.36
C GLU A 308 -0.34 -0.82 3.24
N VAL A 309 0.99 -0.81 3.06
CA VAL A 309 1.82 -2.02 3.10
C VAL A 309 1.69 -2.69 4.47
N ALA A 310 1.81 -1.93 5.55
CA ALA A 310 1.66 -2.44 6.91
C ALA A 310 0.25 -2.98 7.17
N VAL A 311 -0.80 -2.34 6.63
CA VAL A 311 -2.18 -2.84 6.72
C VAL A 311 -2.33 -4.19 5.99
N LEU A 312 -1.80 -4.33 4.78
CA LEU A 312 -1.86 -5.60 4.03
C LEU A 312 -1.06 -6.74 4.68
N LEU A 313 0.13 -6.43 5.22
CA LEU A 313 0.90 -7.40 6.00
C LEU A 313 0.15 -7.81 7.25
N SER A 314 -0.45 -6.86 7.96
CA SER A 314 -1.27 -7.14 9.14
C SER A 314 -2.49 -7.99 8.77
N PHE A 315 -3.16 -7.68 7.66
CA PHE A 315 -4.26 -8.48 7.12
C PHE A 315 -3.84 -9.93 6.85
N ALA A 316 -2.69 -10.14 6.20
CA ALA A 316 -2.14 -11.46 5.93
C ALA A 316 -1.83 -12.22 7.24
N TRP A 317 -1.25 -11.55 8.23
CA TRP A 317 -1.01 -12.15 9.54
C TRP A 317 -2.29 -12.52 10.27
N VAL A 318 -3.29 -11.64 10.29
CA VAL A 318 -4.60 -11.95 10.89
C VAL A 318 -5.26 -13.13 10.17
N GLN A 319 -5.14 -13.21 8.84
CA GLN A 319 -5.61 -14.37 8.08
C GLN A 319 -4.90 -15.67 8.50
N LEU A 320 -3.58 -15.65 8.68
CA LEU A 320 -2.81 -16.81 9.15
C LEU A 320 -3.17 -17.19 10.59
N VAL A 321 -3.38 -16.21 11.48
CA VAL A 321 -3.86 -16.44 12.85
C VAL A 321 -5.21 -17.16 12.81
N VAL A 322 -6.15 -16.67 12.01
CA VAL A 322 -7.49 -17.23 11.87
C VAL A 322 -7.45 -18.65 11.31
N VAL A 323 -6.65 -18.92 10.28
CA VAL A 323 -6.43 -20.27 9.75
C VAL A 323 -5.80 -21.18 10.81
N GLY A 324 -4.80 -20.68 11.56
CA GLY A 324 -4.19 -21.41 12.65
C GLY A 324 -5.20 -21.79 13.74
N PHE A 325 -6.06 -20.85 14.16
CA PHE A 325 -7.13 -21.12 15.11
C PHE A 325 -8.12 -22.15 14.60
N TRP A 326 -8.52 -22.05 13.33
CA TRP A 326 -9.36 -23.05 12.68
C TRP A 326 -8.73 -24.44 12.72
N VAL A 327 -7.47 -24.56 12.30
CA VAL A 327 -6.72 -25.84 12.36
C VAL A 327 -6.65 -26.35 13.80
N ALA A 328 -6.27 -25.52 14.77
CA ALA A 328 -6.15 -25.91 16.17
C ALA A 328 -7.47 -26.37 16.82
N ARG A 329 -8.61 -25.92 16.28
CA ARG A 329 -9.95 -26.33 16.72
C ARG A 329 -10.54 -27.49 15.93
N SER A 330 -9.96 -27.83 14.78
CA SER A 330 -10.40 -28.94 13.94
C SER A 330 -9.98 -30.31 14.49
N GLY A 331 -10.81 -31.32 14.25
CA GLY A 331 -10.52 -32.73 14.50
C GLY A 331 -10.74 -33.20 15.95
N PRO A 332 -10.42 -34.46 16.26
CA PRO A 332 -10.70 -35.09 17.57
C PRO A 332 -9.92 -34.45 18.72
N TYR A 333 -8.74 -33.89 18.44
CA TYR A 333 -7.91 -33.16 19.40
C TYR A 333 -8.17 -31.64 19.35
N GLY A 334 -9.32 -31.23 18.81
CA GLY A 334 -9.70 -29.83 18.64
C GLY A 334 -9.80 -29.12 19.98
N GLY A 335 -9.10 -28.00 20.14
CA GLY A 335 -9.18 -27.17 21.34
C GLY A 335 -8.22 -27.55 22.47
N GLU A 336 -7.33 -28.53 22.25
CA GLU A 336 -6.25 -28.80 23.21
C GLU A 336 -5.39 -27.55 23.47
N PRO A 337 -5.06 -27.23 24.74
CA PRO A 337 -4.38 -25.98 25.08
C PRO A 337 -3.05 -25.77 24.35
N TRP A 338 -2.28 -26.84 24.12
CA TRP A 338 -0.99 -26.73 23.43
C TRP A 338 -1.15 -26.35 21.95
N ARG A 339 -2.21 -26.79 21.26
CA ARG A 339 -2.48 -26.40 19.86
C ARG A 339 -2.79 -24.90 19.77
N LEU A 340 -3.56 -24.38 20.72
CA LEU A 340 -3.85 -22.95 20.82
C LEU A 340 -2.59 -22.15 21.19
N LEU A 341 -1.75 -22.68 22.07
CA LEU A 341 -0.45 -22.08 22.39
C LEU A 341 0.45 -22.00 21.16
N VAL A 342 0.52 -23.06 20.33
CA VAL A 342 1.26 -23.05 19.07
C VAL A 342 0.76 -21.95 18.14
N VAL A 343 -0.56 -21.77 17.99
CA VAL A 343 -1.11 -20.67 17.17
C VAL A 343 -0.69 -19.30 17.72
N ILE A 344 -0.81 -19.09 19.04
CA ILE A 344 -0.43 -17.84 19.69
C ILE A 344 1.07 -17.56 19.49
N VAL A 345 1.94 -18.56 19.63
CA VAL A 345 3.39 -18.41 19.46
C VAL A 345 3.74 -18.19 17.98
N CYS A 346 3.31 -19.07 17.09
CA CYS A 346 3.69 -19.06 15.68
C CYS A 346 3.07 -17.90 14.89
N ALA A 347 1.88 -17.44 15.26
CA ALA A 347 1.20 -16.34 14.55
C ALA A 347 1.26 -15.02 15.32
N GLY A 348 1.31 -15.07 16.66
CA GLY A 348 1.44 -13.88 17.50
C GLY A 348 2.84 -13.27 17.49
N LEU A 349 3.92 -14.07 17.51
CA LEU A 349 5.29 -13.52 17.45
C LEU A 349 5.58 -12.75 16.15
N PRO A 350 5.22 -13.26 14.95
CA PRO A 350 5.38 -12.48 13.72
C PRO A 350 4.48 -11.25 13.67
N THR A 351 3.26 -11.32 14.22
CA THR A 351 2.38 -10.15 14.36
C THR A 351 3.06 -9.08 15.21
N LEU A 352 3.58 -9.45 16.38
CA LEU A 352 4.36 -8.55 17.24
C LEU A 352 5.58 -7.99 16.50
N ALA A 353 6.35 -8.83 15.80
CA ALA A 353 7.52 -8.38 15.04
C ALA A 353 7.13 -7.37 13.96
N SER A 354 6.03 -7.61 13.24
CA SER A 354 5.52 -6.71 12.20
C SER A 354 5.02 -5.38 12.77
N MET A 355 4.32 -5.40 13.90
CA MET A 355 3.87 -4.20 14.61
C MET A 355 5.06 -3.40 15.14
N SER A 356 6.06 -4.08 15.70
CA SER A 356 7.30 -3.46 16.19
C SER A 356 8.06 -2.80 15.05
N TYR A 357 8.21 -3.51 13.93
CA TYR A 357 8.85 -2.99 12.73
C TYR A 357 8.10 -1.78 12.17
N ALA A 358 6.77 -1.86 12.04
CA ALA A 358 5.95 -0.75 11.56
C ALA A 358 6.01 0.47 12.51
N ALA A 359 6.06 0.25 13.82
CA ALA A 359 6.18 1.30 14.82
C ALA A 359 7.54 2.02 14.73
N VAL A 360 8.63 1.26 14.66
CA VAL A 360 10.00 1.79 14.50
C VAL A 360 10.10 2.55 13.18
N GLN A 361 9.71 1.94 12.07
CA GLN A 361 9.74 2.59 10.76
C GLN A 361 8.91 3.87 10.71
N LYS A 362 7.76 3.89 11.38
CA LYS A 362 6.94 5.10 11.51
C LYS A 362 7.68 6.18 12.29
N GLN A 363 8.31 5.86 13.41
CA GLN A 363 9.05 6.82 14.21
C GLN A 363 10.28 7.35 13.46
N ASP A 364 11.06 6.47 12.84
CA ASP A 364 12.26 6.86 12.08
C ASP A 364 11.87 7.77 10.91
N ALA A 365 10.80 7.42 10.19
CA ALA A 365 10.20 8.29 9.17
C ALA A 365 9.69 9.63 9.73
N ASP A 366 9.23 9.65 10.98
CA ASP A 366 8.77 10.85 11.65
C ASP A 366 9.92 11.79 12.00
N GLU A 367 10.99 11.24 12.55
CA GLU A 367 12.23 11.95 12.87
C GLU A 367 12.94 12.43 11.60
N GLU A 368 13.01 11.59 10.57
CA GLU A 368 13.62 11.91 9.29
C GLU A 368 12.89 13.06 8.57
N LEU A 369 11.56 13.04 8.48
CA LEU A 369 10.82 14.18 7.90
C LEU A 369 11.15 15.48 8.63
N ARG A 370 11.09 15.44 9.97
CA ARG A 370 11.33 16.63 10.77
C ARG A 370 12.76 17.13 10.56
N SER A 371 13.74 16.23 10.57
CA SER A 371 15.14 16.55 10.30
C SER A 371 15.30 17.20 8.93
N GLN A 372 14.74 16.60 7.88
CA GLN A 372 14.82 17.10 6.51
C GLN A 372 14.19 18.47 6.34
N LEU A 373 13.07 18.77 7.02
CA LEU A 373 12.44 20.10 6.97
C LEU A 373 13.22 21.14 7.78
N THR A 374 13.67 20.79 8.99
CA THR A 374 14.41 21.72 9.86
C THR A 374 15.79 22.07 9.32
N ASN A 375 16.47 21.09 8.69
CA ASN A 375 17.80 21.27 8.10
C ASN A 375 17.75 21.49 6.58
N PHE A 376 16.57 21.74 6.02
CA PHE A 376 16.39 21.91 4.57
C PHE A 376 17.30 23.01 4.02
N ASP A 377 17.98 22.80 2.91
CA ASP A 377 18.68 23.87 2.20
C ASP A 377 18.51 23.69 0.68
N VAL A 378 17.89 24.69 0.06
CA VAL A 378 17.64 24.74 -1.39
C VAL A 378 18.92 24.61 -2.21
N MET A 379 20.07 25.03 -1.68
CA MET A 379 21.34 24.94 -2.41
C MET A 379 21.91 23.51 -2.46
N THR A 380 21.56 22.67 -1.49
CA THR A 380 22.11 21.30 -1.35
C THR A 380 21.14 20.21 -1.79
N VAL A 381 19.87 20.57 -2.05
CA VAL A 381 18.84 19.62 -2.45
C VAL A 381 19.13 19.03 -3.84
N LYS A 382 18.82 17.74 -4.03
CA LYS A 382 19.12 17.02 -5.26
C LYS A 382 18.24 17.54 -6.41
N CYS A 383 18.87 17.80 -7.55
CA CYS A 383 18.20 18.06 -8.81
C CYS A 383 18.93 17.27 -9.90
N SER A 384 18.18 16.61 -10.79
CA SER A 384 18.76 15.79 -11.86
C SER A 384 19.22 16.63 -13.06
N SER A 385 18.73 17.87 -13.17
CA SER A 385 18.97 18.79 -14.28
C SER A 385 19.43 20.13 -13.71
N GLU A 386 20.60 20.61 -14.12
CA GLU A 386 21.10 21.92 -13.71
C GLU A 386 20.23 23.05 -14.29
N PHE A 387 19.73 22.85 -15.51
CA PHE A 387 18.79 23.75 -16.14
C PHE A 387 17.52 23.89 -15.28
N ASP A 388 16.93 22.78 -14.85
CA ASP A 388 15.74 22.80 -13.98
C ASP A 388 16.05 23.49 -12.65
N ARG A 389 17.25 23.26 -12.09
CA ARG A 389 17.67 23.91 -10.84
C ARG A 389 17.65 25.43 -11.00
N GLN A 390 18.25 25.95 -12.06
CA GLN A 390 18.26 27.39 -12.32
C GLN A 390 16.84 27.94 -12.47
N CYS A 391 15.98 27.25 -13.23
CA CYS A 391 14.61 27.68 -13.46
C CYS A 391 13.77 27.71 -12.17
N ILE A 392 13.91 26.69 -11.33
CA ILE A 392 13.24 26.63 -10.03
C ILE A 392 13.80 27.68 -9.09
N HIS A 393 15.11 27.92 -9.07
CA HIS A 393 15.73 28.96 -8.26
C HIS A 393 15.24 30.36 -8.64
N ASP A 394 15.11 30.65 -9.94
CA ASP A 394 14.54 31.89 -10.45
C ASP A 394 13.08 32.05 -9.99
N ALA A 395 12.28 30.99 -10.11
CA ALA A 395 10.88 30.98 -9.69
C ALA A 395 10.72 31.17 -8.17
N ILE A 396 11.56 30.49 -7.38
CA ILE A 396 11.63 30.65 -5.93
C ILE A 396 11.97 32.10 -5.58
N THR A 397 12.98 32.67 -6.23
CA THR A 397 13.39 34.06 -6.00
C THR A 397 12.25 35.03 -6.34
N ARG A 398 11.48 34.76 -7.40
CA ARG A 398 10.32 35.58 -7.75
C ARG A 398 9.16 35.46 -6.76
N TRP A 399 8.85 34.26 -6.24
CA TRP A 399 7.71 34.04 -5.34
C TRP A 399 7.99 34.32 -3.86
N TYR A 400 9.23 34.10 -3.43
CA TYR A 400 9.67 34.19 -2.04
C TYR A 400 10.69 35.31 -1.82
N GLY A 401 11.09 36.04 -2.87
CA GLY A 401 12.02 37.18 -2.83
C GLY A 401 13.49 36.78 -2.87
N SER A 402 13.87 35.64 -2.28
CA SER A 402 15.23 35.09 -2.36
C SER A 402 15.24 33.60 -1.99
N LEU A 403 16.32 32.91 -2.36
CA LEU A 403 16.59 31.54 -1.93
C LEU A 403 16.69 31.41 -0.40
N SER A 404 17.25 32.42 0.28
CA SER A 404 17.32 32.45 1.75
C SER A 404 15.93 32.55 2.37
N ALA A 405 15.08 33.45 1.88
CA ALA A 405 13.72 33.60 2.37
C ALA A 405 12.88 32.34 2.15
N PHE A 406 13.15 31.61 1.06
CA PHE A 406 12.54 30.30 0.82
C PHE A 406 13.03 29.25 1.84
N ASN A 407 14.33 29.17 2.11
CA ASN A 407 14.86 28.31 3.17
C ASN A 407 14.19 28.62 4.52
N ASP A 408 14.08 29.89 4.89
CA ASP A 408 13.44 30.31 6.14
C ASP A 408 11.95 29.94 6.18
N TYR A 409 11.24 30.09 5.05
CA TYR A 409 9.85 29.66 4.91
C TYR A 409 9.69 28.14 5.11
N ILE A 410 10.53 27.33 4.44
CA ILE A 410 10.49 25.88 4.52
C ILE A 410 10.81 25.39 5.95
N ARG A 411 11.89 25.92 6.55
CA ARG A 411 12.35 25.54 7.90
C ARG A 411 11.39 26.00 9.00
N GLY A 412 10.69 27.11 8.80
CA GLY A 412 9.80 27.72 9.79
C GLY A 412 8.32 27.42 9.55
N PRO A 413 7.53 28.38 9.00
CA PRO A 413 6.07 28.26 8.87
C PRO A 413 5.61 26.97 8.19
N PHE A 414 6.26 26.61 7.09
CA PHE A 414 5.85 25.45 6.30
C PHE A 414 6.18 24.13 7.00
N CYS A 415 7.32 24.04 7.68
CA CYS A 415 7.64 22.88 8.52
C CYS A 415 6.55 22.66 9.59
N LEU A 416 6.17 23.74 10.29
CA LEU A 416 5.09 23.67 11.29
C LEU A 416 3.77 23.21 10.67
N GLU A 417 3.43 23.72 9.50
CA GLU A 417 2.22 23.36 8.77
C GLU A 417 2.24 21.89 8.34
N VAL A 418 3.32 21.40 7.71
CA VAL A 418 3.46 20.00 7.30
C VAL A 418 3.39 19.07 8.51
N LEU A 419 4.03 19.44 9.62
CA LEU A 419 3.93 18.70 10.88
C LEU A 419 2.51 18.76 11.46
N GLN A 420 1.79 19.87 11.30
CA GLN A 420 0.39 19.99 11.74
C GLN A 420 -0.56 19.16 10.87
N LEU A 421 -0.42 19.19 9.55
CA LEU A 421 -1.17 18.36 8.60
C LEU A 421 -0.94 16.87 8.90
N ARG A 422 0.30 16.50 9.20
CA ARG A 422 0.64 15.16 9.68
C ARG A 422 -0.01 14.84 11.03
N ARG A 423 -0.10 15.84 11.92
CA ARG A 423 -0.77 15.69 13.23
C ARG A 423 -2.28 15.55 13.10
N SER A 424 -2.94 16.23 12.16
CA SER A 424 -4.37 16.05 11.90
C SER A 424 -4.66 14.77 11.11
N GLN A 425 -3.72 14.31 10.28
CA GLN A 425 -3.75 13.02 9.59
C GLN A 425 -3.20 11.87 10.47
N ARG A 426 -3.27 12.01 11.81
CA ARG A 426 -2.54 11.18 12.79
C ARG A 426 -2.86 9.69 12.75
N GLY A 427 -4.09 9.34 12.35
CA GLY A 427 -4.64 7.99 12.42
C GLY A 427 -4.38 7.15 11.19
N ILE A 428 -4.31 5.84 11.40
CA ILE A 428 -4.74 4.88 10.38
C ILE A 428 -6.20 5.25 10.05
N GLU A 429 -6.51 5.48 8.78
CA GLU A 429 -7.88 5.83 8.40
C GLU A 429 -8.88 4.77 8.86
N GLY A 430 -10.06 5.20 9.29
CA GLY A 430 -11.07 4.33 9.92
C GLY A 430 -11.38 3.07 9.10
N HIS A 431 -11.36 3.21 7.78
CA HIS A 431 -11.65 2.12 6.85
C HIS A 431 -10.61 0.99 6.89
N TYR A 432 -9.34 1.25 7.23
CA TYR A 432 -8.34 0.20 7.36
C TYR A 432 -8.61 -0.72 8.56
N PHE A 433 -9.23 -0.23 9.63
CA PHE A 433 -9.69 -1.11 10.71
C PHE A 433 -10.76 -2.07 10.20
N ILE A 434 -11.66 -1.63 9.33
CA ILE A 434 -12.68 -2.48 8.73
C ILE A 434 -12.03 -3.56 7.85
N VAL A 435 -11.03 -3.20 7.03
CA VAL A 435 -10.25 -4.16 6.23
C VAL A 435 -9.61 -5.24 7.11
N LEU A 436 -9.02 -4.85 8.24
CA LEU A 436 -8.38 -5.78 9.18
C LEU A 436 -9.37 -6.72 9.89
N LEU A 437 -10.66 -6.39 9.94
CA LEU A 437 -11.71 -7.24 10.51
C LEU A 437 -12.26 -8.29 9.55
N LEU A 438 -12.00 -8.19 8.24
CA LEU A 438 -12.60 -9.10 7.27
C LEU A 438 -12.23 -10.57 7.52
N PRO A 439 -10.96 -10.94 7.83
CA PRO A 439 -10.60 -12.33 8.10
C PRO A 439 -11.31 -12.90 9.34
N THR A 440 -11.34 -12.14 10.44
CA THR A 440 -12.01 -12.57 11.68
C THR A 440 -13.51 -12.67 11.48
N SER A 441 -14.10 -11.73 10.75
CA SER A 441 -15.53 -11.75 10.41
C SER A 441 -15.90 -13.01 9.64
N SER A 442 -15.10 -13.42 8.65
CA SER A 442 -15.34 -14.67 7.92
C SER A 442 -15.28 -15.91 8.82
N PHE A 443 -14.35 -15.95 9.76
CA PHE A 443 -14.25 -17.05 10.73
C PHE A 443 -15.45 -17.13 11.68
N PHE A 444 -15.89 -15.99 12.24
CA PHE A 444 -17.06 -15.98 13.13
C PHE A 444 -18.38 -16.26 12.39
N LEU A 445 -18.49 -15.82 11.13
CA LEU A 445 -19.63 -16.15 10.28
C LEU A 445 -19.64 -17.64 9.91
N GLU A 446 -18.49 -18.23 9.56
CA GLU A 446 -18.36 -19.67 9.32
C GLU A 446 -18.83 -20.46 10.55
N GLY A 447 -18.40 -20.06 11.76
CA GLY A 447 -18.84 -20.73 12.98
C GLY A 447 -20.30 -20.53 13.32
N SER A 448 -20.86 -19.37 13.03
CA SER A 448 -22.30 -19.13 13.20
C SER A 448 -23.12 -19.99 12.24
N LEU A 449 -22.69 -20.12 10.98
CA LEU A 449 -23.33 -20.98 9.98
C LEU A 449 -23.25 -22.46 10.37
N ALA A 450 -22.07 -22.93 10.80
CA ALA A 450 -21.87 -24.30 11.26
C ALA A 450 -22.80 -24.67 12.43
N VAL A 451 -22.94 -23.77 13.42
CA VAL A 451 -23.85 -23.94 14.55
C VAL A 451 -25.31 -23.91 14.11
N LEU A 452 -25.68 -23.01 13.19
CA LEU A 452 -27.02 -23.00 12.62
C LEU A 452 -27.37 -24.33 11.94
N MET A 453 -26.40 -24.95 11.28
CA MET A 453 -26.57 -26.21 10.55
C MET A 453 -26.57 -27.46 11.43
N SER A 454 -26.08 -27.39 12.67
CA SER A 454 -26.03 -28.54 13.58
C SER A 454 -27.33 -28.84 14.32
N GLY A 455 -28.39 -28.06 14.06
CA GLY A 455 -29.71 -28.29 14.66
C GLY A 455 -29.79 -27.98 16.15
N VAL A 456 -28.81 -27.26 16.71
CA VAL A 456 -28.88 -26.78 18.10
C VAL A 456 -30.06 -25.81 18.29
N PRO A 457 -30.59 -25.66 19.51
CA PRO A 457 -31.69 -24.72 19.78
C PRO A 457 -31.37 -23.32 19.25
N GLY A 458 -32.36 -22.68 18.60
CA GLY A 458 -32.19 -21.36 17.98
C GLY A 458 -31.69 -20.30 18.97
N GLU A 459 -32.04 -20.42 20.25
CA GLU A 459 -31.54 -19.55 21.32
C GLU A 459 -30.02 -19.60 21.47
N VAL A 460 -29.41 -20.78 21.32
CA VAL A 460 -27.96 -20.99 21.38
C VAL A 460 -27.29 -20.37 20.16
N SER A 461 -27.85 -20.60 18.97
CA SER A 461 -27.37 -20.00 17.72
C SER A 461 -27.41 -18.47 17.76
N ILE A 462 -28.52 -17.89 18.23
CA ILE A 462 -28.67 -16.43 18.40
C ILE A 462 -27.69 -15.91 19.45
N SER A 463 -27.55 -16.61 20.59
CA SER A 463 -26.62 -16.22 21.66
C SER A 463 -25.17 -16.19 21.18
N LEU A 464 -24.75 -17.22 20.43
CA LEU A 464 -23.41 -17.29 19.85
C LEU A 464 -23.19 -16.20 18.79
N PHE A 465 -24.15 -15.96 17.92
CA PHE A 465 -24.06 -14.89 16.92
C PHE A 465 -23.91 -13.52 17.58
N LEU A 466 -24.78 -13.19 18.55
CA LEU A 466 -24.72 -11.91 19.25
C LEU A 466 -23.45 -11.75 20.09
N ALA A 467 -22.98 -12.81 20.75
CA ALA A 467 -21.79 -12.72 21.58
C ALA A 467 -20.49 -12.70 20.76
N ALA A 468 -20.35 -13.58 19.76
CA ALA A 468 -19.12 -13.77 19.01
C ALA A 468 -19.02 -12.87 17.76
N VAL A 469 -20.09 -12.77 16.97
CA VAL A 469 -20.07 -11.93 15.75
C VAL A 469 -20.29 -10.46 16.11
N VAL A 470 -21.37 -10.15 16.82
CA VAL A 470 -21.74 -8.75 17.09
C VAL A 470 -20.82 -8.12 18.14
N CYS A 471 -20.78 -8.66 19.36
CA CYS A 471 -19.96 -8.07 20.42
C CYS A 471 -18.47 -8.29 20.19
N PHE A 472 -18.00 -9.55 20.16
CA PHE A 472 -16.56 -9.81 20.14
C PHE A 472 -15.89 -9.36 18.84
N ASN A 473 -16.42 -9.73 17.67
CA ASN A 473 -15.81 -9.40 16.40
C ASN A 473 -16.06 -7.96 15.93
N LEU A 474 -17.30 -7.45 15.95
CA LEU A 474 -17.58 -6.11 15.40
C LEU A 474 -17.31 -4.97 16.39
N MET A 475 -17.32 -5.21 17.70
CA MET A 475 -17.10 -4.16 18.71
C MET A 475 -15.77 -4.33 19.45
N TRP A 476 -15.51 -5.51 20.05
CA TRP A 476 -14.38 -5.69 20.96
C TRP A 476 -13.02 -5.73 20.24
N ILE A 477 -12.82 -6.64 19.28
CA ILE A 477 -11.58 -6.75 18.50
C ILE A 477 -11.16 -5.40 17.90
N PRO A 478 -12.00 -4.67 17.13
CA PRO A 478 -11.58 -3.40 16.57
C PRO A 478 -11.23 -2.37 17.62
N SER A 479 -11.90 -2.36 18.77
CA SER A 479 -11.56 -1.48 19.88
C SER A 479 -10.18 -1.79 20.45
N VAL A 480 -9.83 -3.08 20.62
CA VAL A 480 -8.48 -3.48 21.03
C VAL A 480 -7.43 -3.03 19.99
N VAL A 481 -7.72 -3.18 18.69
CA VAL A 481 -6.80 -2.77 17.62
C VAL A 481 -6.63 -1.24 17.58
N VAL A 482 -7.72 -0.47 17.71
CA VAL A 482 -7.68 1.00 17.77
C VAL A 482 -6.89 1.48 19.00
N LEU A 483 -7.10 0.86 20.16
CA LEU A 483 -6.35 1.16 21.38
C LEU A 483 -4.85 0.86 21.19
N GLY A 484 -4.51 -0.31 20.66
CA GLY A 484 -3.12 -0.71 20.39
C GLY A 484 -2.44 0.23 19.40
N ALA A 485 -3.12 0.60 18.32
CA ALA A 485 -2.64 1.58 17.34
C ALA A 485 -2.41 2.94 18.00
N HIS A 486 -3.35 3.41 18.83
CA HIS A 486 -3.24 4.68 19.54
C HIS A 486 -2.05 4.70 20.50
N LEU A 487 -1.85 3.63 21.29
CA LEU A 487 -0.72 3.51 22.20
C LEU A 487 0.62 3.51 21.44
N THR A 488 0.68 2.78 20.34
CA THR A 488 1.87 2.72 19.46
C THR A 488 2.21 4.11 18.88
N GLN A 489 1.19 4.93 18.59
CA GLN A 489 1.39 6.26 18.05
C GLN A 489 1.87 7.28 19.09
N HIS A 490 1.34 7.21 20.31
CA HIS A 490 1.62 8.21 21.35
C HIS A 490 2.88 7.89 22.15
N GLY A 491 3.33 6.65 22.12
CA GLY A 491 4.40 6.19 22.99
C GLY A 491 3.86 5.78 24.35
N VAL A 492 4.35 4.68 24.92
CA VAL A 492 4.13 4.35 26.33
C VAL A 492 5.05 5.24 27.18
N ARG A 493 4.46 6.21 27.89
CA ARG A 493 5.18 7.07 28.83
C ARG A 493 5.09 6.49 30.24
N VAL A 494 6.25 6.25 30.87
CA VAL A 494 6.33 5.88 32.28
C VAL A 494 6.91 7.08 33.03
N GLY A 495 6.05 7.85 33.71
CA GLY A 495 6.44 9.10 34.35
C GLY A 495 6.86 10.18 33.34
N ARG A 496 8.05 10.78 33.53
CA ARG A 496 8.60 11.81 32.62
C ARG A 496 9.40 11.24 31.45
N PHE A 497 9.71 9.95 31.45
CA PHE A 497 10.54 9.33 30.41
C PHE A 497 9.66 8.65 29.36
N ARG A 498 9.90 8.99 28.09
CA ARG A 498 9.41 8.19 26.96
C ARG A 498 10.35 7.00 26.86
N LEU A 499 9.82 5.78 26.99
CA LEU A 499 10.57 4.62 26.54
C LEU A 499 10.88 4.90 25.06
N ARG A 500 12.17 4.98 24.68
CA ARG A 500 12.49 4.91 23.24
C ARG A 500 11.91 3.59 22.70
N PRO A 501 11.67 3.44 21.39
CA PRO A 501 11.22 2.19 20.77
C PRO A 501 12.32 1.12 20.84
N SER A 502 12.66 0.73 22.05
CA SER A 502 13.22 -0.56 22.35
C SER A 502 12.07 -1.56 22.19
N LEU A 503 12.39 -2.80 21.84
CA LEU A 503 11.45 -3.91 21.70
C LEU A 503 10.43 -4.01 22.84
N LEU A 504 10.76 -3.49 24.03
CA LEU A 504 9.91 -3.47 25.21
C LEU A 504 8.57 -2.75 25.00
N GLU A 505 8.53 -1.60 24.33
CA GLU A 505 7.27 -0.86 24.18
C GLU A 505 6.25 -1.60 23.28
N PRO A 506 6.59 -2.01 22.04
CA PRO A 506 5.71 -2.82 21.22
C PRO A 506 5.32 -4.14 21.90
N LEU A 507 6.23 -4.76 22.66
CA LEU A 507 5.96 -5.95 23.45
C LEU A 507 4.88 -5.72 24.51
N LEU A 508 4.99 -4.64 25.30
CA LEU A 508 4.00 -4.29 26.32
C LEU A 508 2.61 -4.03 25.70
N ILE A 509 2.57 -3.31 24.58
CA ILE A 509 1.32 -3.04 23.85
C ILE A 509 0.72 -4.34 23.33
N PHE A 510 1.54 -5.22 22.75
CA PHE A 510 1.09 -6.51 22.25
C PHE A 510 0.57 -7.41 23.38
N VAL A 511 1.29 -7.52 24.50
CA VAL A 511 0.85 -8.28 25.67
C VAL A 511 -0.49 -7.75 26.20
N LEU A 512 -0.66 -6.43 26.28
CA LEU A 512 -1.93 -5.81 26.64
C LEU A 512 -3.04 -6.20 25.66
N CYS A 513 -2.78 -6.13 24.35
CA CYS A 513 -3.76 -6.53 23.34
C CYS A 513 -4.14 -8.02 23.47
N VAL A 514 -3.16 -8.91 23.70
CA VAL A 514 -3.40 -10.34 23.91
C VAL A 514 -4.24 -10.58 25.17
N ILE A 515 -3.96 -9.88 26.27
CA ILE A 515 -4.75 -9.96 27.51
C ILE A 515 -6.20 -9.52 27.24
N LEU A 516 -6.40 -8.37 26.59
CA LEU A 516 -7.74 -7.88 26.27
C LEU A 516 -8.50 -8.82 25.33
N LEU A 517 -7.84 -9.43 24.36
CA LEU A 517 -8.44 -10.45 23.49
C LEU A 517 -8.81 -11.70 24.28
N ALA A 518 -7.94 -12.18 25.17
CA ALA A 518 -8.22 -13.34 26.03
C ALA A 518 -9.42 -13.06 26.97
N VAL A 519 -9.49 -11.86 27.56
CA VAL A 519 -10.64 -11.41 28.36
C VAL A 519 -11.92 -11.41 27.52
N GLY A 520 -11.88 -10.88 26.29
CA GLY A 520 -13.04 -10.88 25.40
C GLY A 520 -13.50 -12.28 25.00
N ILE A 521 -12.56 -13.22 24.76
CA ILE A 521 -12.89 -14.63 24.52
C ILE A 521 -13.57 -15.24 25.75
N GLY A 522 -12.97 -15.07 26.93
CA GLY A 522 -13.53 -15.58 28.19
C GLY A 522 -14.91 -15.01 28.49
N ALA A 523 -15.10 -13.70 28.31
CA ALA A 523 -16.38 -13.03 28.48
C ALA A 523 -17.43 -13.50 27.47
N THR A 524 -17.03 -13.76 26.21
CA THR A 524 -17.94 -14.31 25.19
C THR A 524 -18.42 -15.70 25.57
N VAL A 525 -17.50 -16.58 25.99
CA VAL A 525 -17.83 -17.93 26.47
C VAL A 525 -18.73 -17.84 27.70
N ALA A 526 -18.40 -17.00 28.69
CA ALA A 526 -19.19 -16.82 29.90
C ALA A 526 -20.57 -16.20 29.63
N ALA A 527 -20.70 -15.30 28.64
CA ALA A 527 -21.97 -14.69 28.28
C ALA A 527 -22.91 -15.73 27.67
N VAL A 528 -22.42 -16.49 26.68
CA VAL A 528 -23.17 -17.62 26.10
C VAL A 528 -23.50 -18.66 27.18
N ALA A 529 -22.59 -18.83 28.16
CA ALA A 529 -22.77 -19.72 29.30
C ALA A 529 -23.93 -19.38 30.24
N ASN A 530 -24.37 -18.13 30.26
CA ASN A 530 -25.37 -17.65 31.20
C ASN A 530 -26.65 -17.19 30.48
N GLY A 531 -26.82 -17.60 29.22
CA GLY A 531 -28.01 -17.34 28.41
C GLY A 531 -28.13 -15.91 27.87
N ILE A 532 -29.27 -15.63 27.24
CA ILE A 532 -29.53 -14.38 26.50
C ILE A 532 -29.32 -13.11 27.36
N PRO A 533 -29.75 -13.02 28.64
CA PRO A 533 -29.51 -11.81 29.44
C PRO A 533 -28.03 -11.47 29.61
N ALA A 534 -27.17 -12.47 29.81
CA ALA A 534 -25.73 -12.27 29.91
C ALA A 534 -25.11 -11.87 28.57
N VAL A 535 -25.62 -12.40 27.46
CA VAL A 535 -25.23 -11.97 26.09
C VAL A 535 -25.61 -10.52 25.83
N ILE A 536 -26.80 -10.08 26.25
CA ILE A 536 -27.22 -8.67 26.15
C ILE A 536 -26.27 -7.78 26.97
N LEU A 537 -25.99 -8.16 28.22
CA LEU A 537 -25.04 -7.43 29.07
C LEU A 537 -23.66 -7.35 28.42
N TRP A 538 -23.17 -8.45 27.85
CA TRP A 538 -21.89 -8.48 27.14
C TRP A 538 -21.86 -7.53 25.94
N ASN A 539 -22.94 -7.47 25.15
CA ASN A 539 -23.07 -6.53 24.05
C ASN A 539 -23.06 -5.07 24.53
N ILE A 540 -23.70 -4.76 25.66
CA ILE A 540 -23.65 -3.41 26.25
C ILE A 540 -22.21 -3.06 26.66
N VAL A 541 -21.50 -3.98 27.31
CA VAL A 541 -20.09 -3.77 27.69
C VAL A 541 -19.21 -3.55 26.45
N GLY A 542 -19.38 -4.38 25.41
CA GLY A 542 -18.67 -4.22 24.14
C GLY A 542 -18.95 -2.87 23.47
N LEU A 543 -20.21 -2.45 23.43
CA LEU A 543 -20.62 -1.16 22.88
C LEU A 543 -20.01 0.02 23.66
N VAL A 544 -20.02 -0.03 24.99
CA VAL A 544 -19.41 1.02 25.83
C VAL A 544 -17.90 1.07 25.63
N PHE A 545 -17.22 -0.08 25.62
CA PHE A 545 -15.78 -0.15 25.36
C PHE A 545 -15.43 0.40 23.98
N ALA A 546 -16.21 0.05 22.95
CA ALA A 546 -16.08 0.63 21.64
C ALA A 546 -16.30 2.14 21.65
N ALA A 547 -17.42 2.62 22.15
CA ALA A 547 -17.72 4.05 22.19
C ALA A 547 -16.59 4.85 22.88
N VAL A 548 -16.10 4.39 24.04
CA VAL A 548 -15.00 5.05 24.76
C VAL A 548 -13.71 5.04 23.94
N THR A 549 -13.35 3.88 23.38
CA THR A 549 -12.09 3.74 22.65
C THR A 549 -12.10 4.56 21.36
N TRP A 550 -13.16 4.47 20.56
CA TRP A 550 -13.31 5.26 19.34
C TRP A 550 -13.40 6.77 19.65
N MET A 551 -14.12 7.19 20.69
CA MET A 551 -14.17 8.62 21.05
C MET A 551 -12.83 9.18 21.56
N LYS A 552 -12.04 8.41 22.32
CA LYS A 552 -10.81 8.89 22.93
C LYS A 552 -9.56 8.66 22.08
N CYS A 553 -9.50 7.53 21.40
CA CYS A 553 -8.30 7.11 20.67
C CYS A 553 -8.35 7.46 19.18
N PHE A 554 -9.56 7.62 18.61
CA PHE A 554 -9.75 7.90 17.18
C PHE A 554 -10.17 9.35 16.87
N ARG A 555 -10.33 10.24 17.86
CA ARG A 555 -10.62 11.66 17.58
C ARG A 555 -9.51 12.28 16.72
N VAL A 556 -9.92 12.60 15.48
CA VAL A 556 -9.22 13.33 14.41
C VAL A 556 -8.93 14.75 14.83
#